data_AF-A0A535Q1P2-F1
#
_entry.id   AF-A0A535Q1P2-F1
#
_cell.length_a   1.000
_cell.length_b   1.000
_cell.length_c   1.000
_cell.angle_alpha   90.00
_cell.angle_beta   90.00
_cell.angle_gamma   90.00
#
_symmetry.space_group_name_H-M   'P 1'
#
loop_
_entity.id
_entity.type
_entity.pdbx_description
1 polymer ?
#
loop_
_entity_poly.entity_id
_entity_poly.type
_entity_poly.pdbx_seq_one_letter_code
_entity_poly.pdbx_strand_id
1 'polypeptide(L)'
;MGADWQNLTGKGGNYLVERAAAIQAAGGSLSSVASRLIEEEVQRLKYLLNEELARLEPAGDLTPAAIAAPVPPASASVPPVPPVPRITAQSMREFFADRSILIISYVGAFLLIVATLLFELDAFTALNGTARFIGVLALDVVFGLAGWLCFRLPSMRLVGRTYVAISALMVPLMLIAAWSFLVLEQYGLHRDLAVALAGLACALLYGALAWRLQSEGYAVLSMLGLGIGWVAALEFLGVGNWVGPLMTPLAAAYLALTYRWARFPALRAVFSRFAVWAMHGAAIIALGLALTGPALRPGPDQWRLIAVAALVLALVYVGHALLERSPLGAVVGLAMIGLTWVAAVSAVDPEPWTGFLMTPLIGLYIAVAYESPRVRWAGKLFTSWAELYVHAAVVLALLWTIHSADTTGDLLGDQAWQLYAATLAAIAGFYAIFAIRSKERFVGLTSMVALGLAWLCLLNGVNTWPWRGLAFTPVMAFYVFVASRRPAIRGLFASEPEALITGAAATAAVWSVYATFSASDLSAGAPWYPTTATLGVVALLYGIDTWLRRGEISPVVSMAAFLGAWIAGVSGLQLDNWRGLARLPGDQ
;
A
#
# COMPACT_ATOMS: atom_id res chain seq x y z
N MET A 1 11.71 -1.41 -43.44
CA MET A 1 11.89 -1.62 -41.98
C MET A 1 10.61 -1.16 -41.24
N GLY A 2 9.54 -1.96 -41.27
CA GLY A 2 8.19 -1.50 -40.93
C GLY A 2 7.58 -1.99 -39.60
N ALA A 3 8.30 -2.74 -38.76
CA ALA A 3 7.65 -3.50 -37.68
C ALA A 3 8.08 -3.16 -36.23
N ASP A 4 9.03 -2.26 -35.98
CA ASP A 4 9.65 -2.17 -34.65
C ASP A 4 9.23 -0.96 -33.78
N TRP A 5 8.25 -0.16 -34.23
CA TRP A 5 7.80 1.02 -33.47
C TRP A 5 6.93 0.68 -32.26
N GLN A 6 6.17 -0.42 -32.32
CA GLN A 6 5.35 -0.88 -31.19
C GLN A 6 6.18 -1.37 -30.00
N ASN A 7 7.44 -1.78 -30.22
CA ASN A 7 8.36 -2.17 -29.14
C ASN A 7 9.04 -0.95 -28.47
N LEU A 8 8.80 0.26 -28.96
CA LEU A 8 9.42 1.49 -28.46
C LEU A 8 8.50 2.31 -27.53
N THR A 9 7.21 1.96 -27.45
CA THR A 9 6.27 2.51 -26.46
C THR A 9 6.67 2.03 -25.06
N GLY A 10 7.58 2.77 -24.43
CA GLY A 10 8.14 2.45 -23.11
C GLY A 10 9.56 2.96 -22.86
N LYS A 11 10.31 3.34 -23.91
CA LYS A 11 11.70 3.82 -23.78
C LYS A 11 11.86 5.32 -23.52
N GLY A 12 10.76 6.02 -23.20
CA GLY A 12 10.74 7.46 -22.92
C GLY A 12 10.72 8.32 -24.19
N GLY A 13 10.06 9.48 -24.12
CA GLY A 13 9.83 10.37 -25.26
C GLY A 13 11.09 10.87 -25.96
N ASN A 14 12.15 11.15 -25.20
CA ASN A 14 13.43 11.62 -25.74
C ASN A 14 14.07 10.62 -26.72
N TYR A 15 13.92 9.32 -26.46
CA TYR A 15 14.46 8.27 -27.32
C TYR A 15 13.74 8.17 -28.67
N LEU A 16 12.43 8.43 -28.68
CA LEU A 16 11.63 8.43 -29.90
C LEU A 16 12.00 9.60 -30.82
N VAL A 17 12.23 10.79 -30.25
CA VAL A 17 12.65 11.99 -31.00
C VAL A 17 14.06 11.83 -31.57
N GLU A 18 15.00 11.32 -30.78
CA GLU A 18 16.39 11.10 -31.21
C GLU A 18 16.48 10.07 -32.36
N ARG A 19 15.73 8.97 -32.25
CA ARG A 19 15.73 7.93 -33.28
C ARG A 19 15.02 8.36 -34.56
N ALA A 20 13.99 9.19 -34.45
CA ALA A 20 13.32 9.78 -35.61
C ALA A 20 14.23 10.76 -36.36
N ALA A 21 14.97 11.60 -35.64
CA ALA A 21 15.96 12.51 -36.21
C ALA A 21 17.08 11.75 -36.94
N ALA A 22 17.56 10.64 -36.37
CA ALA A 22 18.57 9.78 -37.01
C ALA A 22 18.05 9.15 -38.32
N ILE A 23 16.79 8.73 -38.38
CA ILE A 23 16.18 8.17 -39.60
C ILE A 23 16.03 9.23 -40.69
N GLN A 24 15.60 10.44 -40.34
CA GLN A 24 15.51 11.56 -41.29
C GLN A 24 16.90 12.00 -41.79
N ALA A 25 17.91 12.06 -40.91
CA ALA A 25 19.29 12.39 -41.29
C ALA A 25 19.90 11.36 -42.26
N ALA A 26 19.46 10.09 -42.18
CA ALA A 26 19.82 9.04 -43.11
C ALA A 26 18.98 9.01 -44.41
N GLY A 27 18.12 10.01 -44.63
CA GLY A 27 17.25 10.11 -45.82
C GLY A 27 16.04 9.17 -45.81
N GLY A 28 15.73 8.54 -44.67
CA GLY A 28 14.56 7.66 -44.52
C GLY A 28 13.27 8.44 -44.27
N SER A 29 12.15 7.95 -44.80
CA SER A 29 10.82 8.48 -44.50
C SER A 29 10.23 7.79 -43.26
N LEU A 30 9.64 8.58 -42.37
CA LEU A 30 8.90 8.08 -41.20
C LEU A 30 7.50 7.60 -41.64
N SER A 31 6.99 6.55 -40.99
CA SER A 31 5.60 6.14 -41.18
C SER A 31 4.64 7.17 -40.60
N SER A 32 3.39 7.21 -41.10
CA SER A 32 2.34 8.14 -40.63
C SER A 32 1.92 7.92 -39.15
N VAL A 33 2.28 6.78 -38.58
CA VAL A 33 2.09 6.46 -37.16
C VAL A 33 3.26 7.00 -36.34
N ALA A 34 4.50 6.84 -36.82
CA ALA A 34 5.67 7.39 -36.15
C ALA A 34 5.63 8.93 -36.15
N SER A 35 5.20 9.55 -37.24
CA SER A 35 5.04 11.01 -37.32
C SER A 35 4.05 11.54 -36.28
N ARG A 36 2.91 10.87 -36.10
CA ARG A 36 1.90 11.24 -35.08
C ARG A 36 2.42 11.12 -33.65
N LEU A 37 3.10 10.01 -33.33
CA LEU A 37 3.68 9.82 -32.00
C LEU A 37 4.77 10.87 -31.67
N ILE A 38 5.58 11.24 -32.65
CA ILE A 38 6.59 12.30 -32.49
C ILE A 38 5.91 13.65 -32.29
N GLU A 39 4.87 13.94 -33.05
CA GLU A 39 4.13 15.21 -32.93
C GLU A 39 3.46 15.34 -31.57
N GLU A 40 2.84 14.28 -31.05
CA GLU A 40 2.27 14.23 -29.70
C GLU A 40 3.35 14.46 -28.62
N GLU A 41 4.52 13.83 -28.73
CA GLU A 41 5.60 14.01 -27.75
C GLU A 41 6.24 15.40 -27.84
N VAL A 42 6.37 15.97 -29.05
CA VAL A 42 6.84 17.35 -29.23
C VAL A 42 5.87 18.35 -28.60
N GLN A 43 4.56 18.13 -28.74
CA GLN A 43 3.55 18.97 -28.07
C GLN A 43 3.63 18.84 -26.54
N ARG A 44 3.82 17.62 -26.03
CA ARG A 44 4.03 17.36 -24.60
C ARG A 44 5.28 18.07 -24.07
N LEU A 45 6.39 18.04 -24.81
CA LEU A 45 7.63 18.72 -24.43
C LEU A 45 7.48 20.25 -24.48
N LYS A 46 6.77 20.80 -25.48
CA LYS A 46 6.44 22.23 -25.53
C LYS A 46 5.61 22.67 -24.33
N TYR A 47 4.64 21.85 -23.92
CA TYR A 47 3.84 22.11 -22.73
C TYR A 47 4.71 22.18 -21.46
N LEU A 48 5.58 21.19 -21.24
CA LEU A 48 6.49 21.17 -20.10
C LEU A 48 7.47 22.35 -20.11
N LEU A 49 7.99 22.72 -21.28
CA LEU A 49 8.88 23.86 -21.43
C LEU A 49 8.16 25.18 -21.10
N ASN A 50 6.92 25.34 -21.54
CA ASN A 50 6.10 26.51 -21.21
C ASN A 50 5.76 26.56 -19.71
N GLU A 51 5.51 25.40 -19.08
CA GLU A 51 5.27 25.32 -17.64
C GLU A 51 6.52 25.73 -16.85
N GLU A 52 7.72 25.28 -17.26
CA GLU A 52 8.98 25.70 -16.64
C GLU A 52 9.32 27.16 -16.95
N LEU A 53 9.06 27.68 -18.15
CA LEU A 53 9.18 29.10 -18.47
C LEU A 53 8.25 29.96 -17.59
N ALA A 54 7.01 29.53 -17.39
CA ALA A 54 6.06 30.20 -16.51
C ALA A 54 6.45 30.11 -15.02
N ARG A 55 7.19 29.07 -14.61
CA ARG A 55 7.79 28.99 -13.27
C ARG A 55 9.02 29.87 -13.12
N LEU A 56 9.77 30.08 -14.21
CA LEU A 56 11.01 30.84 -14.23
C LEU A 56 10.80 32.34 -14.46
N GLU A 57 9.64 32.79 -14.97
CA GLU A 57 9.23 34.20 -14.92
C GLU A 57 8.98 34.61 -13.45
N PRO A 58 9.90 35.35 -12.81
CA PRO A 58 9.66 35.86 -11.47
C PRO A 58 8.76 37.08 -11.58
N ALA A 59 7.82 37.21 -10.65
CA ALA A 59 7.10 38.46 -10.41
C ALA A 59 8.10 39.63 -10.28
N GLY A 60 8.10 40.54 -11.27
CA GLY A 60 8.96 41.71 -11.27
C GLY A 60 8.66 42.63 -12.45
N ASP A 61 7.77 43.60 -12.23
CA ASP A 61 7.56 44.77 -13.07
C ASP A 61 8.90 45.46 -13.38
N LEU A 62 9.40 45.29 -14.60
CA LEU A 62 10.42 46.17 -15.17
C LEU A 62 9.70 47.24 -15.99
N THR A 63 9.40 48.36 -15.35
CA THR A 63 8.91 49.60 -15.98
C THR A 63 9.89 50.11 -17.05
N PRO A 64 9.42 50.53 -18.24
CA PRO A 64 10.26 51.05 -19.31
C PRO A 64 10.58 52.55 -19.10
N ALA A 65 11.40 52.88 -18.10
CA ALA A 65 11.74 54.28 -17.78
C ALA A 65 13.24 54.56 -17.54
N ALA A 66 14.15 53.70 -17.97
CA ALA A 66 15.59 53.95 -17.81
C ALA A 66 16.41 53.50 -19.04
N ILE A 67 16.13 54.09 -20.21
CA ILE A 67 17.07 54.16 -21.32
C ILE A 67 17.71 55.55 -21.27
N ALA A 68 18.62 55.74 -20.31
CA ALA A 68 19.62 56.80 -20.37
C ALA A 68 20.95 56.15 -20.73
N ALA A 69 21.58 56.65 -21.79
CA ALA A 69 22.84 56.16 -22.33
C ALA A 69 23.94 56.06 -21.25
N PRO A 70 24.65 54.93 -21.11
CA PRO A 70 25.82 54.88 -20.25
C PRO A 70 27.00 55.57 -20.95
N VAL A 71 27.53 56.57 -20.26
CA VAL A 71 28.90 57.10 -20.43
C VAL A 71 29.90 55.92 -20.38
N PRO A 72 30.93 55.89 -21.24
CA PRO A 72 31.93 54.81 -21.21
C PRO A 72 32.66 54.79 -19.85
N PRO A 73 32.64 53.67 -19.12
CA PRO A 73 33.39 53.58 -17.87
C PRO A 73 34.90 53.55 -18.17
N ALA A 74 35.63 54.35 -17.41
CA ALA A 74 37.08 54.28 -17.30
C ALA A 74 37.52 52.83 -17.02
N SER A 75 38.62 52.41 -17.66
CA SER A 75 39.26 51.10 -17.52
C SER A 75 39.26 50.61 -16.07
N ALA A 76 38.26 49.79 -15.74
CA ALA A 76 38.22 49.07 -14.49
C ALA A 76 39.28 47.97 -14.57
N SER A 77 40.22 48.01 -13.62
CA SER A 77 41.22 46.97 -13.39
C SER A 77 40.52 45.62 -13.30
N VAL A 78 40.84 44.73 -14.23
CA VAL A 78 40.40 43.33 -14.23
C VAL A 78 40.69 42.74 -12.83
N PRO A 79 39.68 42.28 -12.07
CA PRO A 79 39.92 41.63 -10.79
C PRO A 79 40.81 40.41 -11.02
N PRO A 80 41.83 40.16 -10.16
CA PRO A 80 42.75 39.06 -10.34
C PRO A 80 41.96 37.75 -10.43
N VAL A 81 42.13 37.05 -11.55
CA VAL A 81 41.60 35.70 -11.76
C VAL A 81 42.02 34.86 -10.55
N PRO A 82 41.08 34.26 -9.80
CA PRO A 82 41.43 33.40 -8.69
C PRO A 82 42.38 32.31 -9.21
N PRO A 83 43.51 32.04 -8.53
CA PRO A 83 44.48 31.07 -9.00
C PRO A 83 43.76 29.75 -9.24
N VAL A 84 43.80 29.28 -10.49
CA VAL A 84 43.33 27.94 -10.86
C VAL A 84 43.99 26.97 -9.87
N PRO A 85 43.22 26.16 -9.11
CA PRO A 85 43.81 25.21 -8.20
C PRO A 85 44.73 24.31 -9.01
N ARG A 86 46.05 24.47 -8.81
CA ARG A 86 47.03 23.55 -9.36
C ARG A 86 46.72 22.21 -8.73
N ILE A 87 46.09 21.33 -9.50
CA ILE A 87 46.12 19.89 -9.26
C ILE A 87 47.60 19.53 -9.40
N THR A 88 48.36 19.78 -8.35
CA THR A 88 49.70 19.24 -8.20
C THR A 88 49.46 17.74 -8.25
N ALA A 89 50.04 17.08 -9.24
CA ALA A 89 50.07 15.64 -9.30
C ALA A 89 50.65 15.17 -7.97
N GLN A 90 49.75 14.80 -7.04
CA GLN A 90 50.10 14.35 -5.72
C GLN A 90 51.05 13.19 -5.96
N SER A 91 52.31 13.37 -5.59
CA SER A 91 53.34 12.45 -6.02
C SER A 91 52.95 11.06 -5.50
N MET A 92 53.09 10.01 -6.31
CA MET A 92 52.80 8.64 -5.84
C MET A 92 53.54 8.35 -4.52
N ARG A 93 54.68 9.02 -4.29
CA ARG A 93 55.43 9.00 -3.03
C ARG A 93 54.69 9.62 -1.84
N GLU A 94 54.02 10.76 -2.00
CA GLU A 94 53.13 11.32 -0.96
C GLU A 94 51.89 10.47 -0.76
N PHE A 95 51.31 9.91 -1.83
CA PHE A 95 50.21 8.97 -1.71
C PHE A 95 50.61 7.71 -0.92
N PHE A 96 51.78 7.13 -1.21
CA PHE A 96 52.32 5.99 -0.47
C PHE A 96 52.78 6.38 0.93
N ALA A 97 53.33 7.57 1.16
CA ALA A 97 53.70 8.03 2.48
C ALA A 97 52.46 8.21 3.38
N ASP A 98 51.42 8.87 2.88
CA ASP A 98 50.17 9.10 3.63
C ASP A 98 49.37 7.81 3.82
N ARG A 99 49.41 6.88 2.86
CA ARG A 99 48.65 5.61 2.95
C ARG A 99 49.44 4.44 3.50
N SER A 100 50.77 4.45 3.56
CA SER A 100 51.57 3.35 4.11
C SER A 100 51.30 3.14 5.59
N ILE A 101 51.15 4.21 6.37
CA ILE A 101 50.77 4.14 7.79
C ILE A 101 49.38 3.50 7.94
N LEU A 102 48.43 3.88 7.08
CA LEU A 102 47.10 3.29 7.07
C LEU A 102 47.14 1.80 6.70
N ILE A 103 47.85 1.43 5.63
CA ILE A 103 47.98 0.05 5.17
C ILE A 103 48.67 -0.82 6.23
N ILE A 104 49.79 -0.36 6.81
CA ILE A 104 50.50 -1.09 7.87
C ILE A 104 49.60 -1.24 9.11
N SER A 105 48.84 -0.20 9.48
CA SER A 105 47.91 -0.28 10.61
C SER A 105 46.74 -1.24 10.34
N TYR A 106 46.20 -1.29 9.12
CA TYR A 106 45.16 -2.25 8.74
C TYR A 106 45.68 -3.68 8.67
N VAL A 107 46.88 -3.89 8.13
CA VAL A 107 47.53 -5.21 8.12
C VAL A 107 47.81 -5.66 9.56
N GLY A 108 48.31 -4.77 10.42
CA GLY A 108 48.48 -5.05 11.85
C GLY A 108 47.17 -5.39 12.54
N ALA A 109 46.11 -4.61 12.31
CA ALA A 109 44.77 -4.88 12.83
C ALA A 109 44.24 -6.25 12.38
N PHE A 110 44.34 -6.54 11.08
CA PHE A 110 43.92 -7.82 10.51
C PHE A 110 44.70 -8.98 11.11
N LEU A 111 46.03 -8.90 11.15
CA LEU A 111 46.89 -9.91 11.76
C LEU A 111 46.56 -10.11 13.24
N LEU A 112 46.17 -9.05 13.96
CA LEU A 112 45.80 -9.14 15.36
C LEU A 112 44.43 -9.80 15.56
N ILE A 113 43.45 -9.46 14.72
CA ILE A 113 42.15 -10.16 14.70
C ILE A 113 42.35 -11.63 14.37
N VAL A 114 43.12 -11.95 13.32
CA VAL A 114 43.47 -13.33 12.95
C VAL A 114 44.23 -14.03 14.07
N ALA A 115 45.19 -13.37 14.72
CA ALA A 115 45.91 -13.94 15.85
C ALA A 115 44.99 -14.20 17.04
N THR A 116 44.03 -13.31 17.30
CA THR A 116 43.03 -13.50 18.37
C THR A 116 42.12 -14.68 18.03
N LEU A 117 41.66 -14.79 16.78
CA LEU A 117 40.86 -15.92 16.30
C LEU A 117 41.65 -17.24 16.33
N LEU A 118 42.90 -17.24 15.88
CA LEU A 118 43.78 -18.42 15.96
C LEU A 118 44.08 -18.79 17.41
N PHE A 119 44.23 -17.81 18.28
CA PHE A 119 44.37 -18.04 19.72
C PHE A 119 43.10 -18.64 20.32
N GLU A 120 41.92 -18.23 19.83
CA GLU A 120 40.65 -18.85 20.23
C GLU A 120 40.46 -20.26 19.68
N LEU A 121 40.80 -20.47 18.40
CA LEU A 121 40.50 -21.69 17.65
C LEU A 121 41.53 -22.81 17.84
N ASP A 122 42.81 -22.49 18.01
CA ASP A 122 43.92 -23.43 17.82
C ASP A 122 44.91 -23.49 19.00
N ALA A 123 44.95 -22.49 19.88
CA ALA A 123 46.09 -22.33 20.79
C ALA A 123 45.98 -23.06 22.14
N PHE A 124 46.84 -24.09 22.29
CA PHE A 124 47.38 -24.71 23.51
C PHE A 124 46.39 -25.20 24.56
N THR A 125 45.95 -26.47 24.46
CA THR A 125 45.32 -27.24 25.56
C THR A 125 46.04 -27.12 26.92
N ALA A 126 47.29 -26.68 26.95
CA ALA A 126 48.08 -26.43 28.15
C ALA A 126 47.66 -25.20 28.98
N LEU A 127 46.99 -24.18 28.41
CA LEU A 127 46.58 -22.97 29.15
C LEU A 127 45.12 -23.04 29.60
N ASN A 128 44.87 -22.80 30.89
CA ASN A 128 43.52 -22.68 31.48
C ASN A 128 42.69 -21.60 30.76
N GLY A 129 41.41 -21.87 30.49
CA GLY A 129 40.48 -20.96 29.82
C GLY A 129 40.46 -19.55 30.43
N THR A 130 40.46 -19.43 31.76
CA THR A 130 40.52 -18.12 32.43
C THR A 130 41.75 -17.30 32.04
N ALA A 131 42.92 -17.93 31.92
CA ALA A 131 44.14 -17.24 31.51
C ALA A 131 44.07 -16.77 30.05
N ARG A 132 43.46 -17.58 29.17
CA ARG A 132 43.22 -17.19 27.77
C ARG A 132 42.30 -15.99 27.67
N PHE A 133 41.18 -15.99 28.41
CA PHE A 133 40.26 -14.86 28.47
C PHE A 133 40.94 -13.59 29.00
N ILE A 134 41.69 -13.70 30.11
CA ILE A 134 42.44 -12.56 30.66
C ILE A 134 43.43 -12.01 29.63
N GLY A 135 44.08 -12.87 28.84
CA GLY A 135 44.96 -12.45 27.74
C GLY A 135 44.23 -11.62 26.68
N VAL A 136 43.08 -12.09 26.20
CA VAL A 136 42.25 -11.38 25.21
C VAL A 136 41.73 -10.05 25.77
N LEU A 137 41.21 -10.07 26.99
CA LEU A 137 40.72 -8.87 27.70
C LEU A 137 41.83 -7.84 27.89
N ALA A 138 43.02 -8.28 28.35
CA ALA A 138 44.15 -7.38 28.57
C ALA A 138 44.61 -6.73 27.26
N LEU A 139 44.66 -7.50 26.16
CA LEU A 139 45.01 -7.00 24.85
C LEU A 139 44.01 -5.93 24.37
N ASP A 140 42.71 -6.19 24.49
CA ASP A 140 41.66 -5.25 24.11
C ASP A 140 41.70 -3.97 24.96
N VAL A 141 41.86 -4.09 26.28
CA VAL A 141 42.00 -2.94 27.19
C VAL A 141 43.22 -2.09 26.84
N VAL A 142 44.36 -2.71 26.49
CA VAL A 142 45.56 -1.98 26.05
C VAL A 142 45.28 -1.20 24.77
N PHE A 143 44.64 -1.79 23.76
CA PHE A 143 44.27 -1.07 22.54
C PHE A 143 43.26 0.05 22.79
N GLY A 144 42.25 -0.19 23.62
CA GLY A 144 41.24 0.79 24.00
C GLY A 144 41.87 2.01 24.71
N LEU A 145 42.72 1.76 25.71
CA LEU A 145 43.43 2.81 26.45
C LEU A 145 44.43 3.57 25.56
N ALA A 146 45.27 2.86 24.80
CA ALA A 146 46.22 3.48 23.88
C ALA A 146 45.49 4.32 22.83
N GLY A 147 44.42 3.78 22.25
CA GLY A 147 43.57 4.49 21.30
C GLY A 147 42.96 5.75 21.89
N TRP A 148 42.40 5.67 23.10
CA TRP A 148 41.83 6.83 23.80
C TRP A 148 42.87 7.91 24.13
N LEU A 149 44.06 7.53 24.61
CA LEU A 149 45.16 8.45 24.89
C LEU A 149 45.66 9.13 23.61
N CYS A 150 45.93 8.35 22.55
CA CYS A 150 46.34 8.89 21.25
C CYS A 150 45.26 9.80 20.64
N PHE A 151 43.97 9.49 20.84
CA PHE A 151 42.86 10.30 20.35
C PHE A 151 42.80 11.70 21.01
N ARG A 152 43.27 11.82 22.26
CA ARG A 152 43.36 13.12 22.96
C ARG A 152 44.47 14.01 22.40
N LEU A 153 45.52 13.44 21.80
CA LEU A 153 46.65 14.17 21.26
C LEU A 153 46.38 14.62 19.81
N PRO A 154 46.37 15.92 19.49
CA PRO A 154 46.05 16.42 18.15
C PRO A 154 46.89 15.79 17.02
N SER A 155 48.17 15.54 17.29
CA SER A 155 49.13 14.93 16.35
C SER A 155 48.90 13.44 16.12
N MET A 156 48.21 12.73 17.02
CA MET A 156 48.00 11.28 16.96
C MET A 156 46.54 10.87 16.80
N ARG A 157 45.64 11.82 16.50
CA ARG A 157 44.19 11.53 16.36
C ARG A 157 43.88 10.43 15.35
N LEU A 158 44.62 10.35 14.25
CA LEU A 158 44.43 9.32 13.24
C LEU A 158 44.74 7.94 13.81
N VAL A 159 45.91 7.78 14.44
CA VAL A 159 46.34 6.53 15.11
C VAL A 159 45.36 6.16 16.24
N GLY A 160 44.95 7.14 17.04
CA GLY A 160 43.96 6.94 18.10
C GLY A 160 42.63 6.39 17.59
N ARG A 161 42.12 6.91 16.45
CA ARG A 161 40.91 6.38 15.81
C ARG A 161 41.08 4.92 15.37
N THR A 162 42.22 4.56 14.81
CA THR A 162 42.49 3.19 14.38
C THR A 162 42.54 2.23 15.57
N TYR A 163 43.25 2.56 16.65
CA TYR A 163 43.30 1.71 17.84
C TYR A 163 41.95 1.57 18.55
N VAL A 164 41.18 2.65 18.64
CA VAL A 164 39.80 2.57 19.15
C VAL A 164 38.95 1.65 18.26
N ALA A 165 39.16 1.67 16.94
CA ALA A 165 38.43 0.79 16.03
C ALA A 165 38.80 -0.68 16.18
N ILE A 166 40.10 -0.98 16.33
CA ILE A 166 40.57 -2.34 16.61
C ILE A 166 39.95 -2.85 17.89
N SER A 167 40.04 -2.08 18.98
CA SER A 167 39.45 -2.46 20.26
C SER A 167 37.94 -2.67 20.14
N ALA A 168 37.23 -1.73 19.51
CA ALA A 168 35.79 -1.85 19.29
C ALA A 168 35.41 -3.13 18.52
N LEU A 169 36.15 -3.50 17.48
CA LEU A 169 35.95 -4.72 16.70
C LEU A 169 36.32 -6.00 17.45
N MET A 170 37.18 -5.92 18.47
CA MET A 170 37.54 -7.05 19.32
C MET A 170 36.47 -7.33 20.39
N VAL A 171 35.63 -6.35 20.76
CA VAL A 171 34.63 -6.53 21.82
C VAL A 171 33.66 -7.70 21.60
N PRO A 172 33.06 -7.93 20.41
CA PRO A 172 32.22 -9.10 20.19
C PRO A 172 32.97 -10.41 20.42
N LEU A 173 34.23 -10.50 19.97
CA LEU A 173 35.08 -11.68 20.15
C LEU A 173 35.42 -11.87 21.64
N MET A 174 35.77 -10.80 22.35
CA MET A 174 36.02 -10.85 23.79
C MET A 174 34.79 -11.36 24.56
N LEU A 175 33.58 -10.98 24.16
CA LEU A 175 32.34 -11.44 24.81
C LEU A 175 32.05 -12.92 24.50
N ILE A 176 32.34 -13.38 23.29
CA ILE A 176 32.29 -14.80 22.93
C ILE A 176 33.33 -15.60 23.72
N ALA A 177 34.58 -15.10 23.79
CA ALA A 177 35.66 -15.66 24.60
C ALA A 177 35.28 -15.75 26.09
N ALA A 178 34.63 -14.71 26.62
CA ALA A 178 34.17 -14.70 28.00
C ALA A 178 33.19 -15.84 28.26
N TRP A 179 32.22 -16.05 27.35
CA TRP A 179 31.25 -17.13 27.48
C TRP A 179 31.91 -18.51 27.37
N SER A 180 32.77 -18.72 26.36
CA SER A 180 33.39 -20.02 26.08
C SER A 180 34.47 -20.40 27.10
N PHE A 181 35.38 -19.49 27.44
CA PHE A 181 36.56 -19.80 28.26
C PHE A 181 36.32 -19.71 29.77
N LEU A 182 35.35 -18.90 30.21
CA LEU A 182 34.93 -18.91 31.61
C LEU A 182 33.88 -20.00 31.89
N VAL A 183 33.49 -20.75 30.85
CA VAL A 183 32.52 -21.86 30.93
C VAL A 183 31.22 -21.39 31.61
N LEU A 184 30.73 -20.22 31.21
CA LEU A 184 29.58 -19.56 31.87
C LEU A 184 28.30 -20.40 31.81
N GLU A 185 28.22 -21.35 30.89
CA GLU A 185 27.14 -22.34 30.82
C GLU A 185 27.04 -23.19 32.09
N GLN A 186 28.17 -23.57 32.72
CA GLN A 186 28.17 -24.31 33.99
C GLN A 186 27.64 -23.47 35.16
N TYR A 187 27.67 -22.15 35.03
CA TYR A 187 27.10 -21.21 36.01
C TYR A 187 25.65 -20.81 35.68
N GLY A 188 25.01 -21.51 34.73
CA GLY A 188 23.60 -21.31 34.36
C GLY A 188 23.36 -20.23 33.30
N LEU A 189 24.42 -19.60 32.75
CA LEU A 189 24.27 -18.59 31.71
C LEU A 189 24.03 -19.26 30.35
N HIS A 190 22.76 -19.30 29.93
CA HIS A 190 22.37 -19.85 28.64
C HIS A 190 23.01 -19.07 27.48
N ARG A 191 23.28 -19.79 26.38
CA ARG A 191 23.88 -19.23 25.16
C ARG A 191 23.11 -18.01 24.64
N ASP A 192 21.79 -18.10 24.57
CA ASP A 192 20.96 -17.03 23.99
C ASP A 192 20.98 -15.77 24.87
N LEU A 193 21.00 -15.94 26.20
CA LEU A 193 21.18 -14.82 27.13
C LEU A 193 22.57 -14.18 26.96
N ALA A 194 23.62 -14.98 26.79
CA ALA A 194 24.96 -14.48 26.55
C ALA A 194 25.04 -13.67 25.25
N VAL A 195 24.44 -14.16 24.16
CA VAL A 195 24.35 -13.44 22.88
C VAL A 195 23.50 -12.18 23.02
N ALA A 196 22.39 -12.21 23.77
CA ALA A 196 21.55 -11.05 24.04
C ALA A 196 22.31 -9.93 24.77
N LEU A 197 23.00 -10.29 25.86
CA LEU A 197 23.84 -9.38 26.63
C LEU A 197 25.00 -8.84 25.80
N ALA A 198 25.63 -9.70 24.99
CA ALA A 198 26.73 -9.29 24.12
C ALA A 198 26.27 -8.31 23.03
N GLY A 199 25.15 -8.62 22.35
CA GLY A 199 24.54 -7.74 21.36
C GLY A 199 24.17 -6.38 21.95
N LEU A 200 23.58 -6.36 23.15
CA LEU A 200 23.25 -5.12 23.86
C LEU A 200 24.51 -4.33 24.27
N ALA A 201 25.54 -5.00 24.79
CA ALA A 201 26.81 -4.36 25.14
C ALA A 201 27.48 -3.74 23.91
N CYS A 202 27.53 -4.46 22.79
CA CYS A 202 28.00 -3.94 21.50
C CYS A 202 27.14 -2.78 21.01
N ALA A 203 25.81 -2.86 21.10
CA ALA A 203 24.91 -1.79 20.71
C ALA A 203 25.21 -0.49 21.46
N LEU A 204 25.40 -0.58 22.78
CA LEU A 204 25.72 0.55 23.64
C LEU A 204 27.12 1.12 23.37
N LEU A 205 28.13 0.25 23.27
CA LEU A 205 29.51 0.66 22.98
C LEU A 205 29.60 1.35 21.63
N TYR A 206 29.10 0.71 20.58
CA TYR A 206 29.11 1.28 19.23
C TYR A 206 28.24 2.52 19.15
N GLY A 207 27.13 2.59 19.89
CA GLY A 207 26.31 3.80 19.97
C GLY A 207 27.06 4.98 20.61
N ALA A 208 27.81 4.73 21.69
CA ALA A 208 28.65 5.72 22.33
C ALA A 208 29.81 6.16 21.40
N LEU A 209 30.43 5.23 20.67
CA LEU A 209 31.47 5.54 19.69
C LEU A 209 30.93 6.31 18.49
N ALA A 210 29.78 5.91 17.94
CA ALA A 210 29.08 6.63 16.87
C ALA A 210 28.80 8.07 17.28
N TRP A 211 28.36 8.29 18.51
CA TRP A 211 28.12 9.62 19.05
C TRP A 211 29.42 10.42 19.21
N ARG A 212 30.42 9.86 19.88
CA ARG A 212 31.66 10.57 20.21
C ARG A 212 32.51 10.86 18.99
N LEU A 213 32.54 9.94 18.02
CA LEU A 213 33.35 10.02 16.82
C LEU A 213 32.58 10.54 15.59
N GLN A 214 31.26 10.74 15.72
CA GLN A 214 30.37 11.15 14.62
C GLN A 214 30.51 10.21 13.40
N SER A 215 30.56 8.91 13.65
CA SER A 215 30.86 7.89 12.63
C SER A 215 29.65 7.05 12.28
N GLU A 216 29.27 7.09 11.01
CA GLU A 216 28.16 6.30 10.44
C GLU A 216 28.37 4.79 10.59
N GLY A 217 29.62 4.32 10.44
CA GLY A 217 29.94 2.89 10.54
C GLY A 217 29.62 2.30 11.91
N TYR A 218 29.96 3.01 13.00
CA TYR A 218 29.60 2.57 14.34
C TYR A 218 28.10 2.66 14.61
N ALA A 219 27.36 3.59 13.99
CA ALA A 219 25.91 3.60 14.12
C ALA A 219 25.28 2.35 13.49
N VAL A 220 25.76 1.93 12.31
CA VAL A 220 25.33 0.67 11.67
C VAL A 220 25.63 -0.53 12.59
N LEU A 221 26.86 -0.63 13.10
CA LEU A 221 27.23 -1.70 14.03
C LEU A 221 26.39 -1.68 15.32
N SER A 222 26.05 -0.49 15.84
CA SER A 222 25.18 -0.33 17.01
C SER A 222 23.78 -0.88 16.75
N MET A 223 23.19 -0.56 15.59
CA MET A 223 21.88 -1.09 15.22
C MET A 223 21.92 -2.60 14.98
N LEU A 224 22.96 -3.12 14.32
CA LEU A 224 23.12 -4.57 14.16
C LEU A 224 23.24 -5.28 15.52
N GLY A 225 24.06 -4.75 16.43
CA GLY A 225 24.18 -5.26 17.80
C GLY A 225 22.84 -5.26 18.53
N LEU A 226 22.05 -4.19 18.39
CA LEU A 226 20.72 -4.10 18.99
C LEU A 226 19.77 -5.16 18.40
N GLY A 227 19.78 -5.33 17.07
CA GLY A 227 18.94 -6.33 16.40
C GLY A 227 19.31 -7.76 16.80
N ILE A 228 20.59 -8.12 16.77
CA ILE A 228 21.08 -9.43 17.18
C ILE A 228 20.76 -9.69 18.67
N GLY A 229 21.02 -8.70 19.52
CA GLY A 229 20.73 -8.79 20.95
C GLY A 229 19.24 -8.96 21.23
N TRP A 230 18.38 -8.28 20.48
CA TRP A 230 16.92 -8.38 20.60
C TRP A 230 16.40 -9.76 20.15
N VAL A 231 16.91 -10.31 19.05
CA VAL A 231 16.56 -11.66 18.57
C VAL A 231 16.95 -12.72 19.60
N ALA A 232 18.20 -12.70 20.06
CA ALA A 232 18.67 -13.64 21.06
C ALA A 232 17.92 -13.50 22.40
N ALA A 233 17.51 -12.28 22.77
CA ALA A 233 16.67 -12.07 23.95
C ALA A 233 15.29 -12.75 23.81
N LEU A 234 14.67 -12.68 22.63
CA LEU A 234 13.39 -13.36 22.40
C LEU A 234 13.52 -14.89 22.38
N GLU A 235 14.60 -15.40 21.81
CA GLU A 235 14.92 -16.84 21.82
C GLU A 235 15.14 -17.34 23.25
N PHE A 236 15.94 -16.62 24.04
CA PHE A 236 16.14 -16.91 25.46
C PHE A 236 14.84 -16.93 26.26
N LEU A 237 13.93 -16.00 25.98
CA LEU A 237 12.62 -15.93 26.64
C LEU A 237 11.65 -17.04 26.19
N GLY A 238 12.00 -17.83 25.17
CA GLY A 238 11.19 -18.95 24.71
C GLY A 238 9.81 -18.54 24.20
N VAL A 239 9.68 -17.36 23.58
CA VAL A 239 8.37 -16.77 23.24
C VAL A 239 7.62 -17.52 22.12
N GLY A 240 8.24 -18.53 21.50
CA GLY A 240 7.61 -19.43 20.53
C GLY A 240 7.05 -18.69 19.32
N ASN A 241 5.77 -18.90 19.01
CA ASN A 241 5.14 -18.25 17.84
C ASN A 241 5.00 -16.72 18.00
N TRP A 242 5.18 -16.16 19.21
CA TRP A 242 5.14 -14.71 19.44
C TRP A 242 6.39 -13.95 19.01
N VAL A 243 7.43 -14.63 18.50
CA VAL A 243 8.67 -13.98 18.03
C VAL A 243 8.35 -12.89 16.99
N GLY A 244 7.49 -13.17 15.99
CA GLY A 244 7.13 -12.19 14.95
C GLY A 244 6.53 -10.88 15.51
N PRO A 245 5.42 -10.94 16.26
CA PRO A 245 4.87 -9.77 16.94
C PRO A 245 5.85 -9.04 17.86
N LEU A 246 6.65 -9.77 18.63
CA LEU A 246 7.63 -9.21 19.57
C LEU A 246 8.89 -8.67 18.91
N MET A 247 9.07 -8.88 17.60
CA MET A 247 10.08 -8.18 16.79
C MET A 247 9.64 -6.78 16.37
N THR A 248 8.33 -6.47 16.34
CA THR A 248 7.84 -5.14 15.93
C THR A 248 8.30 -3.95 16.80
N PRO A 249 8.54 -4.08 18.13
CA PRO A 249 9.14 -3.02 18.94
C PRO A 249 10.53 -2.62 18.48
N LEU A 250 11.29 -3.51 17.84
CA LEU A 250 12.61 -3.18 17.29
C LEU A 250 12.48 -2.17 16.13
N ALA A 251 11.49 -2.34 15.26
CA ALA A 251 11.19 -1.35 14.21
C ALA A 251 10.79 0.00 14.82
N ALA A 252 9.99 -0.01 15.90
CA ALA A 252 9.64 1.21 16.65
C ALA A 252 10.87 1.85 17.31
N ALA A 253 11.82 1.06 17.81
CA ALA A 253 13.07 1.55 18.38
C ALA A 253 13.94 2.24 17.32
N TYR A 254 14.07 1.65 16.12
CA TYR A 254 14.76 2.29 15.00
C TYR A 254 14.08 3.58 14.55
N LEU A 255 12.74 3.61 14.53
CA LEU A 255 11.99 4.85 14.31
C LEU A 255 12.24 5.89 15.42
N ALA A 256 12.31 5.47 16.68
CA ALA A 256 12.60 6.40 17.77
C ALA A 256 14.02 7.01 17.64
N LEU A 257 14.99 6.22 17.15
CA LEU A 257 16.35 6.67 16.88
C LEU A 257 16.41 7.72 15.75
N THR A 258 15.52 7.67 14.75
CA THR A 258 15.48 8.69 13.69
C THR A 258 14.95 10.05 14.17
N TYR A 259 14.03 10.09 15.16
CA TYR A 259 13.28 11.33 15.48
C TYR A 259 13.40 11.89 16.89
N ARG A 260 13.53 11.05 17.93
CA ARG A 260 13.43 11.52 19.33
C ARG A 260 14.60 12.41 19.75
N TRP A 261 15.58 12.58 18.87
CA TRP A 261 16.85 13.26 19.09
C TRP A 261 16.89 14.65 18.45
N ALA A 262 15.73 15.31 18.26
CA ALA A 262 15.70 16.73 17.91
C ALA A 262 16.52 17.60 18.89
N ARG A 263 16.66 17.15 20.16
CA ARG A 263 17.54 17.76 21.18
C ARG A 263 19.04 17.49 20.97
N PHE A 264 19.40 16.51 20.15
CA PHE A 264 20.79 16.07 19.91
C PHE A 264 21.03 15.91 18.40
N PRO A 265 21.13 17.02 17.64
CA PRO A 265 21.22 17.00 16.18
C PRO A 265 22.43 16.19 15.68
N ALA A 266 23.53 16.18 16.44
CA ALA A 266 24.72 15.42 16.14
C ALA A 266 24.45 13.91 16.08
N LEU A 267 23.64 13.37 17.00
CA LEU A 267 23.34 11.94 16.98
C LEU A 267 22.34 11.57 15.90
N ARG A 268 21.36 12.45 15.68
CA ARG A 268 20.41 12.32 14.57
C ARG A 268 21.13 12.18 13.24
N ALA A 269 22.11 13.03 12.95
CA ALA A 269 22.84 13.02 11.68
C ALA A 269 23.53 11.67 11.39
N VAL A 270 24.07 11.02 12.43
CA VAL A 270 24.80 9.76 12.27
C VAL A 270 23.86 8.56 12.09
N PHE A 271 22.76 8.50 12.84
CA PHE A 271 21.84 7.35 12.82
C PHE A 271 20.77 7.43 11.74
N SER A 272 20.28 8.62 11.40
CA SER A 272 19.06 8.78 10.60
C SER A 272 19.16 8.12 9.22
N ARG A 273 20.34 8.13 8.60
CA ARG A 273 20.57 7.57 7.27
C ARG A 273 20.27 6.07 7.20
N PHE A 274 20.66 5.33 8.23
CA PHE A 274 20.56 3.87 8.25
C PHE A 274 19.40 3.35 9.10
N ALA A 275 18.92 4.13 10.07
CA ALA A 275 17.84 3.71 10.94
C ALA A 275 16.50 3.54 10.19
N VAL A 276 16.27 4.27 9.09
CA VAL A 276 15.10 4.03 8.21
C VAL A 276 15.21 2.65 7.55
N TRP A 277 16.37 2.29 6.99
CA TRP A 277 16.60 0.96 6.43
C TRP A 277 16.48 -0.15 7.47
N ALA A 278 17.04 0.07 8.67
CA ALA A 278 16.93 -0.87 9.78
C ALA A 278 15.48 -1.04 10.25
N MET A 279 14.68 0.03 10.30
CA MET A 279 13.25 -0.01 10.58
C MET A 279 12.51 -0.89 9.57
N HIS A 280 12.73 -0.69 8.26
CA HIS A 280 12.12 -1.52 7.24
C HIS A 280 12.56 -2.99 7.33
N GLY A 281 13.86 -3.22 7.53
CA GLY A 281 14.41 -4.57 7.71
C GLY A 281 13.77 -5.29 8.91
N ALA A 282 13.68 -4.63 10.06
CA ALA A 282 13.01 -5.17 11.24
C ALA A 282 11.52 -5.42 11.00
N ALA A 283 10.83 -4.53 10.29
CA ALA A 283 9.42 -4.71 9.95
C ALA A 283 9.19 -5.91 9.03
N ILE A 284 10.04 -6.10 8.01
CA ILE A 284 9.98 -7.24 7.08
C ILE A 284 10.25 -8.54 7.84
N ILE A 285 11.27 -8.58 8.71
CA ILE A 285 11.58 -9.76 9.52
C ILE A 285 10.42 -10.06 10.48
N ALA A 286 9.90 -9.06 11.19
CA ALA A 286 8.78 -9.25 12.12
C ALA A 286 7.54 -9.82 11.44
N LEU A 287 7.17 -9.25 10.28
CA LEU A 287 6.03 -9.72 9.51
C LEU A 287 6.29 -11.09 8.89
N GLY A 288 7.49 -11.32 8.35
CA GLY A 288 7.91 -12.62 7.80
C GLY A 288 7.80 -13.72 8.85
N LEU A 289 8.32 -13.51 10.05
CA LEU A 289 8.23 -14.46 11.16
C LEU A 289 6.79 -14.71 11.63
N ALA A 290 5.91 -13.69 11.57
CA ALA A 290 4.48 -13.88 11.86
C ALA A 290 3.77 -14.70 10.77
N LEU A 291 4.20 -14.57 9.50
CA LEU A 291 3.63 -15.29 8.35
C LEU A 291 4.16 -16.71 8.20
N THR A 292 5.42 -16.99 8.54
CA THR A 292 6.06 -18.31 8.37
C THR A 292 5.99 -19.18 9.62
N GLY A 293 4.97 -18.97 10.47
CA GLY A 293 4.72 -19.86 11.60
C GLY A 293 4.69 -21.34 11.16
N PRO A 294 4.97 -22.29 12.07
CA PRO A 294 5.22 -23.70 11.73
C PRO A 294 4.04 -24.44 11.05
N ALA A 295 2.88 -23.80 10.89
CA ALA A 295 1.72 -24.37 10.23
C ALA A 295 1.68 -24.01 8.73
N LEU A 296 1.51 -25.02 7.88
CA LEU A 296 1.29 -24.87 6.43
C LEU A 296 -0.04 -24.19 6.06
N ARG A 297 -0.98 -24.13 7.01
CA ARG A 297 -2.25 -23.37 6.88
C ARG A 297 -2.42 -22.49 8.11
N PRO A 298 -2.64 -21.17 7.94
CA PRO A 298 -2.82 -20.28 9.07
C PRO A 298 -4.13 -20.60 9.79
N GLY A 299 -4.00 -21.20 10.96
CA GLY A 299 -5.10 -21.33 11.91
C GLY A 299 -5.42 -19.99 12.61
N PRO A 300 -6.49 -19.93 13.42
CA PRO A 300 -6.91 -18.71 14.12
C PRO A 300 -5.78 -18.06 14.94
N ASP A 301 -4.95 -18.87 15.61
CA ASP A 301 -3.83 -18.36 16.42
C ASP A 301 -2.75 -17.68 15.57
N GLN A 302 -2.45 -18.21 14.37
CA GLN A 302 -1.50 -17.56 13.47
C GLN A 302 -2.05 -16.22 12.96
N TRP A 303 -3.34 -16.14 12.65
CA TRP A 303 -3.98 -14.88 12.28
C TRP A 303 -3.95 -13.85 13.42
N ARG A 304 -4.10 -14.26 14.69
CA ARG A 304 -3.93 -13.36 15.85
C ARG A 304 -2.52 -12.77 15.90
N LEU A 305 -1.50 -13.59 15.67
CA LEU A 305 -0.11 -13.14 15.65
C LEU A 305 0.13 -12.15 14.50
N ILE A 306 -0.36 -12.46 13.29
CA ILE A 306 -0.29 -11.54 12.14
C ILE A 306 -1.00 -10.21 12.46
N ALA A 307 -2.19 -10.26 13.09
CA ALA A 307 -2.95 -9.07 13.44
C ALA A 307 -2.19 -8.16 14.42
N VAL A 308 -1.60 -8.73 15.47
CA VAL A 308 -0.80 -7.97 16.45
C VAL A 308 0.45 -7.37 15.79
N ALA A 309 1.16 -8.15 14.99
CA ALA A 309 2.35 -7.67 14.29
C ALA A 309 2.01 -6.52 13.32
N ALA A 310 0.99 -6.71 12.48
CA ALA A 310 0.53 -5.71 11.53
C ALA A 310 0.02 -4.44 12.24
N LEU A 311 -0.64 -4.57 13.39
CA LEU A 311 -1.13 -3.42 14.16
C LEU A 311 0.03 -2.54 14.66
N VAL A 312 1.04 -3.14 15.28
CA VAL A 312 2.20 -2.38 15.76
C VAL A 312 2.95 -1.77 14.58
N LEU A 313 3.13 -2.49 13.48
CA LEU A 313 3.75 -1.95 12.27
C LEU A 313 2.93 -0.81 11.66
N ALA A 314 1.59 -0.89 11.66
CA ALA A 314 0.73 0.20 11.24
C ALA A 314 1.00 1.46 12.07
N LEU A 315 1.11 1.34 13.39
CA LEU A 315 1.45 2.46 14.27
C LEU A 315 2.85 3.04 13.98
N VAL A 316 3.84 2.16 13.74
CA VAL A 316 5.21 2.57 13.37
C VAL A 316 5.21 3.32 12.03
N TYR A 317 4.56 2.79 10.99
CA TYR A 317 4.53 3.42 9.67
C TYR A 317 3.68 4.69 9.62
N VAL A 318 2.57 4.75 10.39
CA VAL A 318 1.82 5.99 10.58
C VAL A 318 2.69 7.02 11.29
N GLY A 319 3.41 6.63 12.35
CA GLY A 319 4.39 7.50 13.02
C GLY A 319 5.47 8.01 12.06
N HIS A 320 6.06 7.13 11.25
CA HIS A 320 7.03 7.48 10.23
C HIS A 320 6.47 8.45 9.18
N ALA A 321 5.27 8.17 8.66
CA ALA A 321 4.58 9.05 7.72
C ALA A 321 4.36 10.45 8.30
N LEU A 322 3.93 10.53 9.56
CA LEU A 322 3.66 11.77 10.24
C LEU A 322 4.96 12.56 10.54
N LEU A 323 6.02 11.86 10.94
CA LEU A 323 7.27 12.50 11.37
C LEU A 323 8.15 12.91 10.18
N GLU A 324 8.25 12.11 9.11
CA GLU A 324 9.05 12.42 7.91
C GLU A 324 8.26 13.13 6.82
N ARG A 325 6.93 13.18 6.96
CA ARG A 325 6.02 13.54 5.86
C ARG A 325 6.21 12.64 4.64
N SER A 326 6.49 11.37 4.89
CA SER A 326 6.78 10.37 3.85
C SER A 326 5.48 9.82 3.25
N PRO A 327 5.20 10.03 1.95
CA PRO A 327 4.03 9.46 1.30
C PRO A 327 4.10 7.93 1.26
N LEU A 328 5.29 7.35 1.09
CA LEU A 328 5.50 5.90 1.15
C LEU A 328 5.16 5.35 2.53
N GLY A 329 5.54 6.07 3.60
CA GLY A 329 5.15 5.71 4.97
C GLY A 329 3.63 5.68 5.14
N ALA A 330 2.91 6.63 4.55
CA ALA A 330 1.45 6.67 4.60
C ALA A 330 0.81 5.48 3.87
N VAL A 331 1.32 5.15 2.67
CA VAL A 331 0.88 3.98 1.88
C VAL A 331 1.09 2.69 2.68
N VAL A 332 2.30 2.46 3.19
CA VAL A 332 2.60 1.25 3.96
C VAL A 332 1.79 1.21 5.26
N GLY A 333 1.59 2.36 5.92
CA GLY A 333 0.74 2.46 7.09
C GLY A 333 -0.71 2.03 6.81
N LEU A 334 -1.31 2.52 5.72
CA LEU A 334 -2.65 2.11 5.28
C LEU A 334 -2.70 0.62 4.94
N ALA A 335 -1.70 0.10 4.21
CA ALA A 335 -1.61 -1.34 3.93
C ALA A 335 -1.58 -2.18 5.20
N MET A 336 -0.79 -1.78 6.21
CA MET A 336 -0.71 -2.48 7.49
C MET A 336 -2.01 -2.39 8.30
N ILE A 337 -2.75 -1.28 8.23
CA ILE A 337 -4.09 -1.16 8.81
C ILE A 337 -5.04 -2.18 8.16
N GLY A 338 -5.03 -2.27 6.82
CA GLY A 338 -5.81 -3.26 6.09
C GLY A 338 -5.44 -4.69 6.48
N LEU A 339 -4.13 -5.01 6.51
CA LEU A 339 -3.66 -6.34 6.92
C LEU A 339 -4.05 -6.67 8.37
N THR A 340 -3.99 -5.69 9.27
CA THR A 340 -4.45 -5.84 10.66
C THR A 340 -5.92 -6.22 10.70
N TRP A 341 -6.78 -5.51 9.95
CA TRP A 341 -8.21 -5.79 9.90
C TRP A 341 -8.49 -7.20 9.37
N VAL A 342 -7.87 -7.55 8.24
CA VAL A 342 -8.03 -8.87 7.62
C VAL A 342 -7.62 -9.97 8.59
N ALA A 343 -6.44 -9.85 9.19
CA ALA A 343 -5.95 -10.84 10.13
C ALA A 343 -6.81 -10.92 11.40
N ALA A 344 -7.35 -9.80 11.88
CA ALA A 344 -8.24 -9.79 13.04
C ALA A 344 -9.58 -10.48 12.74
N VAL A 345 -10.18 -10.25 11.57
CA VAL A 345 -11.41 -10.94 11.17
C VAL A 345 -11.13 -12.43 10.97
N SER A 346 -10.06 -12.80 10.26
CA SER A 346 -9.68 -14.21 10.06
C SER A 346 -9.32 -14.95 11.36
N ALA A 347 -8.82 -14.22 12.37
CA ALA A 347 -8.55 -14.78 13.70
C ALA A 347 -9.80 -15.13 14.51
N VAL A 348 -10.93 -14.48 14.21
CA VAL A 348 -12.23 -14.78 14.81
C VAL A 348 -12.92 -15.94 14.09
N ASP A 349 -12.56 -16.19 12.83
CA ASP A 349 -13.13 -17.20 11.95
C ASP A 349 -14.66 -17.14 11.85
N PRO A 350 -15.25 -15.99 11.45
CA PRO A 350 -16.69 -15.77 11.45
C PRO A 350 -17.39 -16.38 10.22
N GLU A 351 -16.85 -17.45 9.62
CA GLU A 351 -17.44 -18.05 8.43
C GLU A 351 -18.93 -18.40 8.64
N PRO A 352 -19.81 -18.09 7.67
CA PRO A 352 -19.52 -17.57 6.31
C PRO A 352 -19.47 -16.04 6.19
N TRP A 353 -19.58 -15.27 7.29
CA TRP A 353 -19.74 -13.81 7.27
C TRP A 353 -18.46 -13.01 7.05
N THR A 354 -17.33 -13.68 6.80
CA THR A 354 -16.01 -13.06 6.70
C THR A 354 -15.95 -11.94 5.67
N GLY A 355 -16.48 -12.15 4.46
CA GLY A 355 -16.50 -11.11 3.42
C GLY A 355 -17.35 -9.88 3.76
N PHE A 356 -18.50 -10.06 4.40
CA PHE A 356 -19.31 -8.96 4.91
C PHE A 356 -18.56 -8.16 6.00
N LEU A 357 -17.89 -8.84 6.91
CA LEU A 357 -17.10 -8.24 7.99
C LEU A 357 -15.82 -7.53 7.50
N MET A 358 -15.42 -7.68 6.23
CA MET A 358 -14.38 -6.86 5.62
C MET A 358 -14.88 -5.48 5.18
N THR A 359 -16.20 -5.29 4.99
CA THR A 359 -16.76 -4.02 4.50
C THR A 359 -16.54 -2.80 5.42
N PRO A 360 -16.46 -2.90 6.77
CA PRO A 360 -16.13 -1.75 7.61
C PRO A 360 -14.75 -1.13 7.31
N LEU A 361 -13.82 -1.89 6.72
CA LEU A 361 -12.53 -1.38 6.26
C LEU A 361 -12.71 -0.28 5.18
N ILE A 362 -13.75 -0.39 4.35
CA ILE A 362 -14.13 0.62 3.36
C ILE A 362 -14.48 1.93 4.08
N GLY A 363 -15.32 1.85 5.11
CA GLY A 363 -15.70 2.99 5.96
C GLY A 363 -14.50 3.64 6.64
N LEU A 364 -13.57 2.83 7.15
CA LEU A 364 -12.33 3.32 7.77
C LEU A 364 -11.50 4.13 6.76
N TYR A 365 -11.30 3.62 5.54
CA TYR A 365 -10.55 4.35 4.51
C TYR A 365 -11.28 5.62 4.03
N ILE A 366 -12.60 5.60 3.93
CA ILE A 366 -13.40 6.82 3.66
C ILE A 366 -13.21 7.85 4.78
N ALA A 367 -13.24 7.41 6.05
CA ALA A 367 -13.01 8.30 7.19
C ALA A 367 -11.60 8.90 7.16
N VAL A 368 -10.57 8.11 6.82
CA VAL A 368 -9.20 8.63 6.64
C VAL A 368 -9.11 9.63 5.47
N ALA A 369 -9.80 9.34 4.36
CA ALA A 369 -9.81 10.20 3.18
C ALA A 369 -10.56 11.54 3.38
N TYR A 370 -11.56 11.60 4.28
CA TYR A 370 -12.48 12.75 4.35
C TYR A 370 -12.73 13.34 5.75
N GLU A 371 -12.31 12.69 6.84
CA GLU A 371 -12.55 13.12 8.24
C GLU A 371 -11.29 13.54 9.01
N SER A 372 -10.19 13.86 8.33
CA SER A 372 -8.97 14.37 9.00
C SER A 372 -8.80 15.91 8.95
N PRO A 373 -9.79 16.77 9.30
CA PRO A 373 -9.59 18.22 9.30
C PRO A 373 -8.76 18.71 10.49
N ARG A 374 -8.66 17.94 11.59
CA ARG A 374 -7.96 18.36 12.82
C ARG A 374 -6.44 18.45 12.67
N VAL A 375 -5.86 17.75 11.70
CA VAL A 375 -4.42 17.81 11.40
C VAL A 375 -4.25 18.00 9.90
N ARG A 376 -4.48 19.23 9.43
CA ARG A 376 -4.46 19.62 7.99
C ARG A 376 -3.26 19.08 7.21
N TRP A 377 -2.10 18.94 7.85
CA TRP A 377 -0.88 18.45 7.20
C TRP A 377 -0.81 16.91 7.14
N ALA A 378 -1.26 16.21 8.18
CA ALA A 378 -1.33 14.75 8.21
C ALA A 378 -2.38 14.24 7.24
N GLY A 379 -3.53 14.93 7.17
CA GLY A 379 -4.61 14.60 6.25
C GLY A 379 -4.11 14.46 4.82
N LYS A 380 -3.41 15.48 4.29
CA LYS A 380 -2.93 15.46 2.90
C LYS A 380 -2.08 14.23 2.52
N LEU A 381 -1.30 13.70 3.47
CA LEU A 381 -0.43 12.54 3.21
C LEU A 381 -1.21 11.24 3.05
N PHE A 382 -2.24 11.04 3.88
CA PHE A 382 -3.06 9.83 3.84
C PHE A 382 -4.19 9.94 2.82
N THR A 383 -4.74 11.13 2.61
CA THR A 383 -5.88 11.35 1.72
C THR A 383 -5.56 10.99 0.27
N SER A 384 -4.33 11.25 -0.20
CA SER A 384 -3.94 10.96 -1.60
C SER A 384 -3.93 9.47 -1.93
N TRP A 385 -3.85 8.60 -0.91
CA TRP A 385 -3.76 7.16 -1.09
C TRP A 385 -4.99 6.42 -0.58
N ALA A 386 -5.69 6.97 0.41
CA ALA A 386 -6.84 6.34 1.04
C ALA A 386 -7.94 5.97 0.02
N GLU A 387 -8.16 6.77 -1.03
CA GLU A 387 -9.15 6.46 -2.08
C GLU A 387 -8.83 5.16 -2.84
N LEU A 388 -7.55 4.93 -3.17
CA LEU A 388 -7.13 3.66 -3.78
C LEU A 388 -7.43 2.48 -2.85
N TYR A 389 -7.22 2.66 -1.54
CA TYR A 389 -7.50 1.64 -0.54
C TYR A 389 -9.00 1.41 -0.30
N VAL A 390 -9.88 2.40 -0.54
CA VAL A 390 -11.34 2.18 -0.57
C VAL A 390 -11.69 1.13 -1.61
N HIS A 391 -11.19 1.26 -2.84
CA HIS A 391 -11.45 0.31 -3.92
C HIS A 391 -10.80 -1.06 -3.66
N ALA A 392 -9.57 -1.08 -3.13
CA ALA A 392 -8.91 -2.32 -2.76
C ALA A 392 -9.69 -3.09 -1.68
N ALA A 393 -10.23 -2.39 -0.68
CA ALA A 393 -11.07 -3.00 0.37
C ALA A 393 -12.37 -3.58 -0.18
N VAL A 394 -12.98 -2.94 -1.19
CA VAL A 394 -14.18 -3.44 -1.87
C VAL A 394 -13.87 -4.74 -2.61
N VAL A 395 -12.80 -4.76 -3.42
CA VAL A 395 -12.36 -5.96 -4.13
C VAL A 395 -12.07 -7.09 -3.14
N LEU A 396 -11.39 -6.79 -2.04
CA LEU A 396 -11.09 -7.74 -0.99
C LEU A 396 -12.36 -8.32 -0.35
N ALA A 397 -13.33 -7.48 0.02
CA ALA A 397 -14.59 -7.92 0.60
C ALA A 397 -15.38 -8.83 -0.36
N LEU A 398 -15.39 -8.49 -1.66
CA LEU A 398 -16.03 -9.32 -2.69
C LEU A 398 -15.32 -10.67 -2.88
N LEU A 399 -14.00 -10.67 -3.03
CA LEU A 399 -13.22 -11.89 -3.17
C LEU A 399 -13.40 -12.82 -1.97
N TRP A 400 -13.42 -12.27 -0.76
CA TRP A 400 -13.65 -13.07 0.44
C TRP A 400 -15.09 -13.57 0.54
N THR A 401 -16.06 -12.79 0.08
CA THR A 401 -17.47 -13.24 0.02
C THR A 401 -17.63 -14.41 -0.94
N ILE A 402 -16.99 -14.34 -2.12
CA ILE A 402 -16.96 -15.44 -3.10
C ILE A 402 -16.29 -16.67 -2.48
N HIS A 403 -15.11 -16.48 -1.87
CA HIS A 403 -14.39 -17.55 -1.22
C HIS A 403 -15.21 -18.23 -0.12
N SER A 404 -15.84 -17.46 0.78
CA SER A 404 -16.68 -17.99 1.85
C SER A 404 -17.93 -18.70 1.31
N ALA A 405 -18.51 -18.22 0.20
CA ALA A 405 -19.63 -18.91 -0.45
C ALA A 405 -19.18 -20.27 -1.05
N ASP A 406 -17.99 -20.33 -1.65
CA ASP A 406 -17.44 -21.55 -2.26
C ASP A 406 -17.00 -22.59 -1.22
N THR A 407 -16.34 -22.16 -0.12
CA THR A 407 -15.82 -23.08 0.90
C THR A 407 -16.93 -23.72 1.72
N THR A 408 -18.02 -23.00 1.95
CA THR A 408 -19.14 -23.50 2.73
C THR A 408 -20.10 -24.37 1.90
N GLY A 409 -19.60 -25.09 0.88
CA GLY A 409 -20.33 -25.74 -0.22
C GLY A 409 -21.56 -26.62 0.08
N ASP A 410 -21.90 -26.82 1.35
CA ASP A 410 -23.14 -27.43 1.84
C ASP A 410 -24.26 -26.42 2.15
N LEU A 411 -23.96 -25.12 2.17
CA LEU A 411 -24.96 -24.07 2.24
C LEU A 411 -25.73 -24.04 0.92
N LEU A 412 -26.90 -24.69 0.94
CA LEU A 412 -28.00 -24.51 -0.02
C LEU A 412 -27.95 -23.09 -0.60
N GLY A 413 -27.90 -22.97 -1.93
CA GLY A 413 -27.54 -21.74 -2.63
C GLY A 413 -28.21 -20.45 -2.12
N ASP A 414 -29.38 -20.56 -1.48
CA ASP A 414 -30.10 -19.48 -0.82
C ASP A 414 -29.26 -18.70 0.21
N GLN A 415 -28.44 -19.35 1.05
CA GLN A 415 -27.61 -18.64 2.04
C GLN A 415 -26.44 -17.89 1.40
N ALA A 416 -25.81 -18.46 0.37
CA ALA A 416 -24.77 -17.77 -0.39
C ALA A 416 -25.32 -16.49 -1.03
N TRP A 417 -26.52 -16.54 -1.60
CA TRP A 417 -27.22 -15.37 -2.14
C TRP A 417 -27.48 -14.28 -1.09
N GLN A 418 -27.88 -14.66 0.12
CA GLN A 418 -28.07 -13.71 1.22
C GLN A 418 -26.75 -13.06 1.66
N LEU A 419 -25.65 -13.83 1.68
CA LEU A 419 -24.32 -13.30 1.99
C LEU A 419 -23.86 -12.29 0.92
N TYR A 420 -24.00 -12.62 -0.38
CA TYR A 420 -23.71 -11.69 -1.47
C TYR A 420 -24.55 -10.41 -1.35
N ALA A 421 -25.84 -10.55 -1.03
CA ALA A 421 -26.74 -9.42 -0.83
C ALA A 421 -26.27 -8.51 0.32
N ALA A 422 -25.89 -9.09 1.46
CA ALA A 422 -25.41 -8.34 2.62
C ALA A 422 -24.12 -7.58 2.33
N THR A 423 -23.12 -8.23 1.71
CA THR A 423 -21.85 -7.58 1.33
C THR A 423 -22.09 -6.46 0.32
N LEU A 424 -22.86 -6.70 -0.74
CA LEU A 424 -23.15 -5.69 -1.76
C LEU A 424 -23.98 -4.52 -1.21
N ALA A 425 -24.91 -4.76 -0.29
CA ALA A 425 -25.67 -3.71 0.36
C ALA A 425 -24.77 -2.81 1.23
N ALA A 426 -23.84 -3.40 1.98
CA ALA A 426 -22.85 -2.65 2.74
C ALA A 426 -21.92 -1.83 1.82
N ILE A 427 -21.43 -2.43 0.73
CA ILE A 427 -20.63 -1.73 -0.30
C ILE A 427 -21.43 -0.56 -0.87
N ALA A 428 -22.70 -0.77 -1.24
CA ALA A 428 -23.57 0.28 -1.76
C ALA A 428 -23.71 1.44 -0.77
N GLY A 429 -23.91 1.15 0.52
CA GLY A 429 -23.96 2.14 1.59
C GLY A 429 -22.66 2.93 1.74
N PHE A 430 -21.50 2.26 1.76
CA PHE A 430 -20.20 2.92 1.87
C PHE A 430 -19.87 3.76 0.62
N TYR A 431 -20.15 3.28 -0.59
CA TYR A 431 -20.00 4.09 -1.81
C TYR A 431 -20.96 5.28 -1.82
N ALA A 432 -22.15 5.18 -1.22
CA ALA A 432 -23.04 6.33 -1.10
C ALA A 432 -22.45 7.41 -0.20
N ILE A 433 -21.89 7.01 0.96
CA ILE A 433 -21.17 7.92 1.84
C ILE A 433 -19.96 8.52 1.10
N PHE A 434 -19.19 7.70 0.39
CA PHE A 434 -18.03 8.13 -0.37
C PHE A 434 -18.43 9.17 -1.44
N ALA A 435 -19.48 8.91 -2.24
CA ALA A 435 -19.97 9.82 -3.27
C ALA A 435 -20.43 11.17 -2.69
N ILE A 436 -21.10 11.16 -1.53
CA ILE A 436 -21.52 12.38 -0.83
C ILE A 436 -20.30 13.22 -0.40
N ARG A 437 -19.22 12.56 0.05
CA ARG A 437 -18.01 13.23 0.55
C ARG A 437 -17.08 13.69 -0.58
N SER A 438 -16.82 12.83 -1.57
CA SER A 438 -15.93 13.11 -2.71
C SER A 438 -16.57 14.02 -3.75
N LYS A 439 -17.90 14.04 -3.82
CA LYS A 439 -18.70 14.68 -4.88
C LYS A 439 -18.44 14.11 -6.27
N GLU A 440 -17.88 12.91 -6.36
CA GLU A 440 -17.59 12.25 -7.62
C GLU A 440 -18.80 11.45 -8.13
N ARG A 441 -19.13 11.65 -9.40
CA ARG A 441 -20.32 11.03 -10.03
C ARG A 441 -20.18 9.52 -10.22
N PHE A 442 -18.99 9.06 -10.60
CA PHE A 442 -18.73 7.63 -10.84
C PHE A 442 -18.88 6.79 -9.56
N VAL A 443 -18.51 7.36 -8.41
CA VAL A 443 -18.67 6.72 -7.10
C VAL A 443 -20.15 6.54 -6.75
N GLY A 444 -20.98 7.54 -7.04
CA GLY A 444 -22.43 7.45 -6.82
C GLY A 444 -23.13 6.48 -7.78
N LEU A 445 -22.69 6.41 -9.05
CA LEU A 445 -23.16 5.36 -9.98
C LEU A 445 -22.80 3.96 -9.47
N THR A 446 -21.57 3.77 -8.97
CA THR A 446 -21.11 2.49 -8.41
C THR A 446 -21.96 2.06 -7.21
N SER A 447 -22.32 3.01 -6.33
CA SER A 447 -23.26 2.77 -5.22
C SER A 447 -24.60 2.23 -5.70
N MET A 448 -25.17 2.84 -6.76
CA MET A 448 -26.46 2.40 -7.31
C MET A 448 -26.36 1.02 -7.94
N VAL A 449 -25.33 0.75 -8.75
CA VAL A 449 -25.13 -0.59 -9.32
C VAL A 449 -25.00 -1.65 -8.23
N ALA A 450 -24.21 -1.38 -7.19
CA ALA A 450 -24.05 -2.29 -6.05
C ALA A 450 -25.40 -2.53 -5.33
N LEU A 451 -26.24 -1.51 -5.17
CA LEU A 451 -27.58 -1.64 -4.57
C LEU A 451 -28.50 -2.54 -5.42
N GLY A 452 -28.51 -2.34 -6.73
CA GLY A 452 -29.29 -3.18 -7.64
C GLY A 452 -28.86 -4.65 -7.62
N LEU A 453 -27.55 -4.89 -7.60
CA LEU A 453 -27.00 -6.23 -7.47
C LEU A 453 -27.30 -6.85 -6.09
N ALA A 454 -27.21 -6.06 -5.02
CA ALA A 454 -27.56 -6.52 -3.67
C ALA A 454 -29.01 -7.01 -3.60
N TRP A 455 -29.94 -6.23 -4.19
CA TRP A 455 -31.34 -6.60 -4.25
C TRP A 455 -31.59 -7.84 -5.11
N LEU A 456 -30.89 -7.95 -6.25
CA LEU A 456 -30.96 -9.14 -7.10
C LEU A 456 -30.52 -10.40 -6.32
N CYS A 457 -29.41 -10.33 -5.61
CA CYS A 457 -28.93 -11.42 -4.76
C CYS A 457 -29.96 -11.74 -3.66
N LEU A 458 -30.52 -10.72 -3.00
CA LEU A 458 -31.52 -10.92 -1.96
C LEU A 458 -32.74 -11.70 -2.48
N LEU A 459 -33.30 -11.31 -3.63
CA LEU A 459 -34.47 -11.97 -4.22
C LEU A 459 -34.23 -13.43 -4.59
N ASN A 460 -33.00 -13.75 -5.02
CA ASN A 460 -32.61 -15.13 -5.25
C ASN A 460 -32.52 -15.91 -3.93
N GLY A 461 -31.99 -15.30 -2.87
CA GLY A 461 -31.84 -15.93 -1.55
C GLY A 461 -33.12 -16.09 -0.73
N VAL A 462 -34.20 -15.36 -1.05
CA VAL A 462 -35.51 -15.49 -0.35
C VAL A 462 -36.51 -16.37 -1.11
N ASN A 463 -36.10 -17.00 -2.21
CA ASN A 463 -36.94 -17.84 -3.07
C ASN A 463 -38.33 -17.24 -3.42
N THR A 464 -38.34 -15.99 -3.89
CA THR A 464 -39.59 -15.28 -4.31
C THR A 464 -40.17 -15.78 -5.63
N TRP A 465 -39.84 -16.99 -6.05
CA TRP A 465 -40.34 -17.58 -7.30
C TRP A 465 -41.85 -17.81 -7.25
N PRO A 466 -42.64 -17.49 -8.30
CA PRO A 466 -42.29 -16.91 -9.60
C PRO A 466 -42.31 -15.36 -9.66
N TRP A 467 -42.54 -14.67 -8.54
CA TRP A 467 -42.74 -13.22 -8.44
C TRP A 467 -41.45 -12.38 -8.41
N ARG A 468 -40.29 -12.95 -8.77
CA ARG A 468 -38.98 -12.27 -8.74
C ARG A 468 -38.96 -10.97 -9.54
N GLY A 469 -39.56 -10.97 -10.73
CA GLY A 469 -39.65 -9.78 -11.58
C GLY A 469 -40.35 -8.62 -10.86
N LEU A 470 -41.53 -8.89 -10.29
CA LEU A 470 -42.31 -7.90 -9.54
C LEU A 470 -41.55 -7.44 -8.29
N ALA A 471 -40.92 -8.36 -7.56
CA ALA A 471 -40.15 -8.06 -6.36
C ALA A 471 -38.89 -7.22 -6.63
N PHE A 472 -38.44 -7.10 -7.89
CA PHE A 472 -37.32 -6.23 -8.29
C PHE A 472 -37.75 -4.77 -8.57
N THR A 473 -39.05 -4.52 -8.79
CA THR A 473 -39.58 -3.18 -9.09
C THR A 473 -39.32 -2.10 -8.02
N PRO A 474 -39.15 -2.39 -6.71
CA PRO A 474 -38.76 -1.38 -5.72
C PRO A 474 -37.42 -0.71 -6.02
N VAL A 475 -36.45 -1.44 -6.60
CA VAL A 475 -35.15 -0.86 -7.02
C VAL A 475 -35.35 0.13 -8.16
N MET A 476 -36.16 -0.24 -9.15
CA MET A 476 -36.50 0.65 -10.26
C MET A 476 -37.21 1.92 -9.74
N ALA A 477 -38.18 1.76 -8.84
CA ALA A 477 -38.87 2.88 -8.20
C ALA A 477 -37.90 3.80 -7.45
N PHE A 478 -36.94 3.20 -6.72
CA PHE A 478 -35.88 3.95 -6.05
C PHE A 478 -35.00 4.72 -7.04
N TYR A 479 -34.62 4.14 -8.18
CA TYR A 479 -33.86 4.84 -9.22
C TYR A 479 -34.64 6.00 -9.85
N VAL A 480 -35.92 5.81 -10.19
CA VAL A 480 -36.82 6.88 -10.67
C VAL A 480 -36.90 8.01 -9.63
N PHE A 481 -37.03 7.65 -8.35
CA PHE A 481 -37.08 8.60 -7.27
C PHE A 481 -35.78 9.40 -7.12
N VAL A 482 -34.61 8.74 -7.12
CA VAL A 482 -33.32 9.43 -7.05
C VAL A 482 -33.10 10.33 -8.26
N ALA A 483 -33.49 9.87 -9.46
CA ALA A 483 -33.39 10.63 -10.70
C ALA A 483 -34.28 11.89 -10.72
N SER A 484 -35.36 11.91 -9.94
CA SER A 484 -36.28 13.06 -9.81
C SER A 484 -35.94 14.01 -8.66
N ARG A 485 -34.95 13.68 -7.81
CA ARG A 485 -34.50 14.56 -6.72
C ARG A 485 -33.74 15.79 -7.24
N ARG A 486 -33.40 16.69 -6.30
CA ARG A 486 -32.65 17.93 -6.53
C ARG A 486 -31.39 17.68 -7.38
N PRO A 487 -30.96 18.67 -8.21
CA PRO A 487 -29.81 18.53 -9.11
C PRO A 487 -28.53 18.01 -8.46
N ALA A 488 -28.29 18.35 -7.19
CA ALA A 488 -27.14 17.86 -6.43
C ALA A 488 -27.17 16.34 -6.19
N ILE A 489 -28.30 15.79 -5.73
CA ILE A 489 -28.45 14.35 -5.49
C ILE A 489 -28.47 13.60 -6.82
N ARG A 490 -29.22 14.12 -7.80
CA ARG A 490 -29.27 13.58 -9.15
C ARG A 490 -27.89 13.53 -9.79
N GLY A 491 -27.13 14.61 -9.72
CA GLY A 491 -25.79 14.69 -10.32
C GLY A 491 -24.79 13.71 -9.70
N LEU A 492 -24.97 13.33 -8.43
CA LEU A 492 -24.11 12.39 -7.72
C LEU A 492 -24.48 10.93 -8.02
N PHE A 493 -25.75 10.58 -7.88
CA PHE A 493 -26.20 9.18 -7.87
C PHE A 493 -26.87 8.72 -9.16
N ALA A 494 -27.25 9.67 -10.01
CA ALA A 494 -28.02 9.44 -11.22
C ALA A 494 -27.39 10.24 -12.36
N SER A 495 -26.09 10.04 -12.59
CA SER A 495 -25.41 10.55 -13.78
C SER A 495 -25.97 9.91 -15.05
N GLU A 496 -26.33 8.63 -14.96
CA GLU A 496 -26.92 7.83 -16.04
C GLU A 496 -28.24 7.17 -15.59
N PRO A 497 -29.28 7.97 -15.27
CA PRO A 497 -30.52 7.44 -14.71
C PRO A 497 -31.24 6.51 -15.67
N GLU A 498 -31.14 6.77 -16.97
CA GLU A 498 -31.76 5.95 -18.01
C GLU A 498 -31.16 4.55 -18.07
N ALA A 499 -29.83 4.42 -17.94
CA ALA A 499 -29.17 3.12 -17.91
C ALA A 499 -29.57 2.31 -16.66
N LEU A 500 -29.62 2.96 -15.48
CA LEU A 500 -30.03 2.30 -14.24
C LEU A 500 -31.49 1.86 -14.25
N ILE A 501 -32.41 2.75 -14.66
CA ILE A 501 -33.85 2.45 -14.71
C ILE A 501 -34.13 1.37 -15.77
N THR A 502 -33.50 1.47 -16.94
CA THR A 502 -33.68 0.49 -18.03
C THR A 502 -33.06 -0.86 -17.70
N GLY A 503 -31.88 -0.88 -17.08
CA GLY A 503 -31.27 -2.12 -16.58
C GLY A 503 -32.15 -2.81 -15.54
N ALA A 504 -32.74 -2.04 -14.61
CA ALA A 504 -33.65 -2.59 -13.61
C ALA A 504 -34.96 -3.12 -14.21
N ALA A 505 -35.56 -2.36 -15.13
CA ALA A 505 -36.76 -2.76 -15.86
C ALA A 505 -36.53 -4.02 -16.71
N ALA A 506 -35.42 -4.07 -17.44
CA ALA A 506 -35.04 -5.23 -18.25
C ALA A 506 -34.81 -6.47 -17.37
N THR A 507 -34.12 -6.33 -16.23
CA THR A 507 -33.91 -7.43 -15.28
C THR A 507 -35.26 -7.94 -14.75
N ALA A 508 -36.15 -7.04 -14.32
CA ALA A 508 -37.49 -7.41 -13.85
C ALA A 508 -38.30 -8.15 -14.94
N ALA A 509 -38.31 -7.62 -16.16
CA ALA A 509 -39.01 -8.21 -17.29
C ALA A 509 -38.46 -9.61 -17.64
N VAL A 510 -37.14 -9.76 -17.77
CA VAL A 510 -36.49 -11.05 -18.08
C VAL A 510 -36.83 -12.12 -17.04
N TRP A 511 -36.76 -11.79 -15.74
CA TRP A 511 -37.13 -12.73 -14.69
C TRP A 511 -38.61 -13.13 -14.73
N SER A 512 -39.51 -12.19 -15.00
CA SER A 512 -40.94 -12.48 -15.09
C SER A 512 -41.28 -13.39 -16.28
N VAL A 513 -40.67 -13.11 -17.44
CA VAL A 513 -40.82 -13.90 -18.67
C VAL A 513 -40.24 -15.30 -18.47
N TYR A 514 -39.04 -15.40 -17.90
CA TYR A 514 -38.43 -16.68 -17.56
C TYR A 514 -39.33 -17.51 -16.63
N ALA A 515 -39.94 -16.89 -15.62
CA ALA A 515 -40.87 -17.55 -14.70
C ALA A 515 -42.15 -18.04 -15.37
N THR A 516 -42.64 -17.32 -16.38
CA THR A 516 -43.77 -17.77 -17.19
C THR A 516 -43.39 -19.03 -17.96
N PHE A 517 -42.26 -19.00 -18.69
CA PHE A 517 -41.84 -20.08 -19.58
C PHE A 517 -41.33 -21.34 -18.89
N SER A 518 -40.97 -21.26 -17.61
CA SER A 518 -40.52 -22.41 -16.82
C SER A 518 -41.65 -23.06 -16.00
N ALA A 519 -42.87 -22.51 -16.06
CA ALA A 519 -44.03 -23.18 -15.50
C ALA A 519 -44.37 -24.45 -16.32
N SER A 520 -44.70 -25.54 -15.62
CA SER A 520 -44.97 -26.85 -16.24
C SER A 520 -46.25 -26.89 -17.08
N ASP A 521 -47.17 -25.95 -16.89
CA ASP A 521 -48.42 -25.86 -17.66
C ASP A 521 -48.74 -24.40 -18.01
N LEU A 522 -48.28 -23.97 -19.20
CA LEU A 522 -48.57 -22.65 -19.77
C LEU A 522 -50.06 -22.43 -20.08
N SER A 523 -50.83 -23.51 -20.22
CA SER A 523 -52.25 -23.44 -20.57
C SER A 523 -53.12 -23.05 -19.38
N ALA A 524 -52.65 -23.23 -18.15
CA ALA A 524 -53.40 -22.96 -16.92
C ALA A 524 -53.68 -21.46 -16.63
N GLY A 525 -53.19 -20.52 -17.46
CA GLY A 525 -53.39 -19.07 -17.31
C GLY A 525 -52.62 -18.42 -16.14
N ALA A 526 -52.55 -19.12 -15.00
CA ALA A 526 -51.81 -18.74 -13.80
C ALA A 526 -50.33 -18.36 -14.01
N PRO A 527 -49.56 -18.98 -14.94
CA PRO A 527 -48.17 -18.60 -15.19
C PRO A 527 -47.97 -17.18 -15.71
N TRP A 528 -49.00 -16.56 -16.30
CA TRP A 528 -48.88 -15.23 -16.91
C TRP A 528 -49.04 -14.07 -15.92
N TYR A 529 -49.68 -14.30 -14.75
CA TYR A 529 -49.92 -13.24 -13.76
C TYR A 529 -48.64 -12.52 -13.27
N PRO A 530 -47.52 -13.22 -12.99
CA PRO A 530 -46.27 -12.54 -12.61
C PRO A 530 -45.74 -11.60 -13.69
N THR A 531 -45.84 -11.98 -14.97
CA THR A 531 -45.42 -11.14 -16.11
C THR A 531 -46.34 -9.95 -16.29
N THR A 532 -47.66 -10.15 -16.26
CA THR A 532 -48.64 -9.06 -16.32
C THR A 532 -48.40 -8.04 -15.21
N ALA A 533 -48.24 -8.50 -13.97
CA ALA A 533 -47.99 -7.62 -12.83
C ALA A 533 -46.66 -6.86 -12.96
N THR A 534 -45.58 -7.57 -13.34
CA THR A 534 -44.25 -6.96 -13.47
C THR A 534 -44.25 -5.88 -14.56
N LEU A 535 -44.72 -6.22 -15.77
CA LEU A 535 -44.76 -5.27 -16.89
C LEU A 535 -45.72 -4.10 -16.63
N GLY A 536 -46.83 -4.34 -15.93
CA GLY A 536 -47.76 -3.29 -15.50
C GLY A 536 -47.09 -2.27 -14.56
N VAL A 537 -46.33 -2.76 -13.56
CA VAL A 537 -45.58 -1.87 -12.65
C VAL A 537 -44.44 -1.16 -13.37
N VAL A 538 -43.71 -1.84 -14.27
CA VAL A 538 -42.68 -1.20 -15.11
C VAL A 538 -43.28 -0.09 -15.97
N ALA A 539 -44.44 -0.33 -16.59
CA ALA A 539 -45.15 0.67 -17.38
C ALA A 539 -45.51 1.89 -16.51
N LEU A 540 -46.05 1.67 -15.32
CA LEU A 540 -46.39 2.72 -14.36
C LEU A 540 -45.16 3.54 -13.95
N LEU A 541 -44.04 2.88 -13.62
CA LEU A 541 -42.81 3.56 -13.19
C LEU A 541 -42.20 4.40 -14.30
N TYR A 542 -42.21 3.95 -15.56
CA TYR A 542 -41.80 4.79 -16.70
C TYR A 542 -42.79 5.93 -17.00
N GLY A 543 -44.08 5.74 -16.71
CA GLY A 543 -45.08 6.82 -16.79
C GLY A 543 -44.80 7.93 -15.75
N ILE A 544 -44.54 7.54 -14.50
CA ILE A 544 -44.12 8.46 -13.43
C ILE A 544 -42.81 9.15 -13.80
N ASP A 545 -41.86 8.40 -14.35
CA ASP A 545 -40.57 8.92 -14.79
C ASP A 545 -40.71 9.98 -15.89
N THR A 546 -41.56 9.71 -16.88
CA THR A 546 -41.92 10.66 -17.94
C THR A 546 -42.49 11.94 -17.37
N TRP A 547 -43.42 11.82 -16.41
CA TRP A 547 -44.04 12.97 -15.75
C TRP A 547 -43.03 13.81 -14.98
N LEU A 548 -42.08 13.16 -14.28
CA LEU A 548 -41.08 13.84 -13.46
C LEU A 548 -39.94 14.46 -14.27
N ARG A 549 -39.45 13.77 -15.31
CA ARG A 549 -38.20 14.14 -16.02
C ARG A 549 -38.41 14.65 -17.45
N ARG A 550 -39.59 14.46 -18.05
CA ARG A 550 -39.90 14.76 -19.46
C ARG A 550 -38.91 14.15 -20.46
N GLY A 551 -38.41 12.95 -20.17
CA GLY A 551 -37.50 12.22 -21.06
C GLY A 551 -38.23 11.70 -22.31
N GLU A 552 -37.54 11.65 -23.45
CA GLU A 552 -38.12 11.23 -24.74
C GLU A 552 -38.32 9.70 -24.83
N ILE A 553 -37.47 8.92 -24.15
CA ILE A 553 -37.48 7.45 -24.21
C ILE A 553 -38.55 6.85 -23.27
N SER A 554 -38.76 7.45 -22.11
CA SER A 554 -39.65 6.93 -21.06
C SER A 554 -41.11 6.68 -21.52
N PRO A 555 -41.76 7.54 -22.34
CA PRO A 555 -43.10 7.28 -22.86
C PRO A 555 -43.16 6.03 -23.76
N VAL A 556 -42.15 5.83 -24.60
CA VAL A 556 -42.09 4.71 -25.55
C VAL A 556 -41.95 3.40 -24.78
N VAL A 557 -41.05 3.35 -23.79
CA VAL A 557 -40.86 2.16 -22.96
C VAL A 557 -42.08 1.90 -22.06
N SER A 558 -42.72 2.95 -21.53
CA SER A 558 -43.97 2.82 -20.77
C SER A 558 -45.08 2.16 -21.61
N MET A 559 -45.30 2.65 -22.84
CA MET A 559 -46.30 2.09 -23.75
C MET A 559 -45.97 0.64 -24.13
N ALA A 560 -44.70 0.36 -24.44
CA ALA A 560 -44.27 -1.00 -24.76
C ALA A 560 -44.49 -1.98 -23.60
N ALA A 561 -44.12 -1.59 -22.38
CA ALA A 561 -44.37 -2.39 -21.18
C ALA A 561 -45.87 -2.57 -20.91
N PHE A 562 -46.69 -1.54 -21.13
CA PHE A 562 -48.15 -1.63 -21.00
C PHE A 562 -48.75 -2.62 -22.01
N LEU A 563 -48.36 -2.54 -23.28
CA LEU A 563 -48.79 -3.49 -24.30
C LEU A 563 -48.37 -4.92 -23.96
N GLY A 564 -47.14 -5.11 -23.48
CA GLY A 564 -46.67 -6.41 -23.01
C GLY A 564 -47.48 -6.94 -21.82
N ALA A 565 -47.80 -6.09 -20.84
CA ALA A 565 -48.66 -6.44 -19.71
C ALA A 565 -50.08 -6.82 -20.16
N TRP A 566 -50.65 -6.07 -21.11
CA TRP A 566 -51.95 -6.34 -21.71
C TRP A 566 -51.97 -7.71 -22.41
N ILE A 567 -50.99 -7.98 -23.27
CA ILE A 567 -50.88 -9.27 -23.98
C ILE A 567 -50.76 -10.42 -22.97
N ALA A 568 -49.86 -10.31 -21.98
CA ALA A 568 -49.73 -11.31 -20.93
C ALA A 568 -51.05 -11.50 -20.15
N GLY A 569 -51.78 -10.42 -19.87
CA GLY A 569 -53.07 -10.46 -19.18
C GLY A 569 -54.15 -11.18 -19.99
N VAL A 570 -54.24 -10.91 -21.28
CA VAL A 570 -55.16 -11.59 -22.22
C VAL A 570 -54.86 -13.09 -22.26
N SER A 571 -53.58 -13.47 -22.37
CA SER A 571 -53.13 -14.87 -22.32
C SER A 571 -53.47 -15.54 -20.99
N GLY A 572 -53.28 -14.83 -19.87
CA GLY A 572 -53.60 -15.34 -18.53
C GLY A 572 -55.10 -15.56 -18.30
N LEU A 573 -55.96 -14.73 -18.92
CA LEU A 573 -57.41 -14.88 -18.88
C LEU A 573 -57.93 -15.97 -19.83
N GLN A 574 -57.06 -16.62 -20.62
CA GLN A 574 -57.41 -17.59 -21.66
C GLN A 574 -58.52 -17.07 -22.60
N LEU A 575 -58.48 -15.79 -22.97
CA LEU A 575 -59.50 -15.23 -23.85
C LEU A 575 -59.54 -15.90 -25.24
N ASP A 576 -58.48 -16.62 -25.62
CA ASP A 576 -58.42 -17.46 -26.81
C ASP A 576 -59.31 -18.72 -26.70
N ASN A 577 -59.51 -19.23 -25.47
CA ASN A 577 -60.49 -20.29 -25.17
C ASN A 577 -61.90 -19.73 -24.92
N TRP A 578 -62.04 -18.40 -24.82
CA TRP A 578 -63.31 -17.73 -24.73
C TRP A 578 -63.99 -17.74 -26.11
N ARG A 579 -64.48 -18.93 -26.49
CA ARG A 579 -65.61 -19.05 -27.41
C ARG A 579 -66.72 -18.30 -26.70
N GLY A 580 -67.06 -17.10 -27.17
CA GLY A 580 -68.08 -16.25 -26.55
C GLY A 580 -69.38 -17.01 -26.28
N LEU A 581 -70.36 -16.36 -25.64
CA LEU A 581 -71.70 -16.86 -25.29
C LEU A 581 -72.51 -17.63 -26.38
N ALA A 582 -71.95 -17.86 -27.57
CA ALA A 582 -72.44 -18.70 -28.65
C ALA A 582 -72.08 -20.21 -28.51
N ARG A 583 -72.22 -20.82 -27.33
CA ARG A 583 -72.61 -22.25 -27.31
C ARG A 583 -74.13 -22.27 -27.35
N LEU A 584 -74.69 -22.41 -28.55
CA LEU A 584 -76.10 -22.74 -28.72
C LEU A 584 -76.39 -24.03 -27.93
N PRO A 585 -77.49 -24.08 -27.16
CA PRO A 585 -77.91 -25.31 -26.48
C PRO A 585 -78.33 -26.32 -27.55
N GLY A 586 -77.45 -27.24 -27.92
CA GLY A 586 -77.72 -28.19 -29.01
C GLY A 586 -76.83 -29.42 -29.09
N ASP A 587 -75.55 -29.34 -28.70
CA ASP A 587 -74.64 -30.50 -28.82
C ASP A 587 -74.32 -31.10 -27.45
N GLN A 588 -75.14 -32.09 -27.05
CA GLN A 588 -74.80 -33.17 -26.11
C GLN A 588 -74.96 -34.52 -26.79
#